data_AF-A0A840P3F9-F1
#
_entry.id   AF-A0A840P3F9-F1
#
_cell.length_a   1.000
_cell.length_b   1.000
_cell.length_c   1.000
_cell.angle_alpha   90.00
_cell.angle_beta   90.00
_cell.angle_gamma   90.00
#
_symmetry.space_group_name_H-M   'P 1'
#
loop_
_entity.id
_entity.type
_entity.pdbx_description
1 polymer ?
#
loop_
_entity_poly.entity_id
_entity_poly.type
_entity_poly.pdbx_seq_one_letter_code
_entity_poly.pdbx_strand_id
1 'polypeptide(L)'
;MVPYESPELVRLFTAYTAGPGSIGRRLAGAVADRGRDDPLIAATATDIALFPGGGRPPEVEGFRISTRGFKELSAVSHLGPAVASLVGLRTLLGDGSWQADAERLLIEVKAARAANSARLWRDTIAVEAYRGREQEIADMIDYSCAVTTRYLTAALADESYLTPETLRADYLAGGGDAELPVPLNHMMVATFFLVSMDIGFRLTRWFTERDIDWERAMVLIAGRQGRPTAGVTWDTSSVATMIMAISGGRLPLERMYLAPHAPTFATPAGGDLGEVAALEEPLRELWGGIRATAELAPVMFDGYPRYALAAPARPDVTDPAVTQVAGMPRIGSVRDMRAMVTRMRVVLEDPRQLLSSCVTDFAMASLAAAGNDPAKVAVPGLTGVRYPTGL
;
A
#
# COMPACT_ATOMS: atom_id res chain seq x y z
N MET A 1 35.05 -6.96 32.50
CA MET A 1 33.86 -7.23 33.32
C MET A 1 33.21 -5.90 33.58
N VAL A 2 31.93 -5.74 33.24
CA VAL A 2 31.25 -4.47 33.39
C VAL A 2 30.94 -4.27 34.89
N PRO A 3 31.29 -3.13 35.51
CA PRO A 3 31.36 -2.99 36.98
C PRO A 3 30.02 -3.12 37.72
N TYR A 4 28.91 -3.25 36.99
CA TYR A 4 27.55 -3.35 37.51
C TYR A 4 26.88 -4.70 37.22
N GLU A 5 27.64 -5.72 36.81
CA GLU A 5 27.12 -7.05 36.50
C GLU A 5 27.55 -8.11 37.53
N SER A 6 26.59 -8.90 38.03
CA SER A 6 26.90 -10.14 38.77
C SER A 6 27.18 -11.26 37.75
N PRO A 7 28.36 -11.92 37.80
CA PRO A 7 28.67 -13.03 36.90
C PRO A 7 27.68 -14.18 36.97
N GLU A 8 27.14 -14.48 38.15
CA GLU A 8 26.15 -15.54 38.39
C GLU A 8 24.84 -15.24 37.65
N LEU A 9 24.35 -14.00 37.78
CA LEU A 9 23.12 -13.57 37.12
C LEU A 9 23.29 -13.46 35.61
N VAL A 10 24.46 -13.04 35.14
CA VAL A 10 24.80 -13.05 33.70
C VAL A 10 24.85 -14.49 33.17
N ARG A 11 25.42 -15.45 33.91
CA ARG A 11 25.39 -16.88 33.53
C ARG A 11 23.97 -17.43 33.46
N LEU A 12 23.12 -17.10 34.43
CA LEU A 12 21.70 -17.50 34.40
C LEU A 12 20.96 -16.87 33.22
N PHE A 13 21.15 -15.57 32.97
CA PHE A 13 20.59 -14.87 31.82
C PHE A 13 21.03 -15.52 30.50
N THR A 14 22.33 -15.79 30.36
CA THR A 14 22.91 -16.40 29.16
C THR A 14 22.51 -17.86 28.92
N ALA A 15 22.07 -18.57 29.96
CA ALA A 15 21.55 -19.93 29.83
C ALA A 15 20.25 -19.99 29.01
N TYR A 16 19.38 -18.97 29.14
CA TYR A 16 18.13 -18.91 28.40
C TYR A 16 18.18 -18.02 27.15
N THR A 17 18.78 -16.82 27.24
CA THR A 17 18.80 -15.82 26.16
C THR A 17 20.22 -15.29 25.92
N ALA A 18 20.49 -14.62 24.80
CA ALA A 18 21.76 -13.99 24.43
C ALA A 18 23.03 -14.89 24.32
N GLY A 19 23.05 -16.08 24.92
CA GLY A 19 24.15 -17.04 24.78
C GLY A 19 24.09 -17.79 23.44
N PRO A 20 25.24 -18.11 22.80
CA PRO A 20 25.28 -18.76 21.49
C PRO A 20 24.69 -20.18 21.48
N GLY A 21 24.62 -20.85 22.64
CA GLY A 21 23.97 -22.15 22.83
C GLY A 21 22.80 -22.10 23.83
N SER A 22 22.23 -20.92 24.04
CA SER A 22 21.13 -20.72 25.00
C SER A 22 19.90 -21.55 24.63
N ILE A 23 19.08 -21.88 25.64
CA ILE A 23 17.86 -22.68 25.46
C ILE A 23 16.92 -22.04 24.43
N GLY A 24 16.71 -20.73 24.53
CA GLY A 24 15.86 -19.99 23.59
C GLY A 24 16.38 -20.05 22.15
N ARG A 25 17.70 -19.88 21.95
CA ARG A 25 18.30 -19.97 20.61
C ARG A 25 18.20 -21.37 20.01
N ARG A 26 18.40 -22.43 20.82
CA ARG A 26 18.23 -23.81 20.36
C ARG A 26 16.79 -24.11 19.95
N LEU A 27 15.82 -23.62 20.71
CA LEU A 27 14.40 -23.75 20.36
C LEU A 27 14.07 -23.02 19.04
N ALA A 28 14.54 -21.77 18.89
CA ALA A 28 14.36 -20.99 17.66
C ALA A 28 14.96 -21.71 16.44
N GLY A 29 16.18 -22.22 16.57
CA GLY A 29 16.85 -23.00 15.52
C GLY A 29 16.06 -24.27 15.15
N ALA A 30 15.57 -25.03 16.13
CA ALA A 30 14.76 -26.22 15.88
C ALA A 30 13.45 -25.90 15.13
N VAL A 31 12.81 -24.75 15.42
CA VAL A 31 11.62 -24.31 14.70
C VAL A 31 11.95 -23.86 13.28
N ALA A 32 13.05 -23.12 13.08
CA ALA A 32 13.52 -22.72 11.76
C ALA A 32 13.90 -23.93 10.89
N ASP A 33 14.59 -24.92 11.47
CA ASP A 33 14.96 -26.17 10.81
C ASP A 33 13.74 -26.99 10.41
N ARG A 34 12.72 -27.08 11.27
CA ARG A 34 11.44 -27.73 10.96
C ARG A 34 10.75 -27.10 9.74
N GLY A 35 10.89 -25.78 9.57
CA GLY A 35 10.31 -25.01 8.47
C GLY A 35 11.27 -24.78 7.29
N ARG A 36 12.40 -25.48 7.22
CA ARG A 36 13.44 -25.23 6.19
C ARG A 36 12.90 -25.38 4.76
N ASP A 37 11.98 -26.32 4.57
CA ASP A 37 11.38 -26.60 3.26
C ASP A 37 10.06 -25.84 3.04
N ASP A 38 9.57 -25.10 4.03
CA ASP A 38 8.36 -24.30 3.90
C ASP A 38 8.63 -23.06 3.03
N PRO A 39 7.65 -22.59 2.24
CA PRO A 39 7.79 -21.34 1.50
C PRO A 39 7.97 -20.16 2.46
N LEU A 40 8.96 -19.31 2.20
CA LEU A 40 9.12 -18.02 2.88
C LEU A 40 8.85 -16.89 1.89
N ILE A 41 7.95 -15.99 2.26
CA ILE A 41 7.62 -14.79 1.50
C ILE A 41 8.13 -13.59 2.29
N ALA A 42 9.03 -12.83 1.68
CA ALA A 42 9.59 -11.61 2.27
C ALA A 42 9.24 -10.41 1.41
N ALA A 43 8.43 -9.49 1.93
CA ALA A 43 8.12 -8.23 1.27
C ALA A 43 9.01 -7.10 1.80
N THR A 44 9.55 -6.28 0.90
CA THR A 44 10.35 -5.09 1.22
C THR A 44 9.56 -3.79 0.97
N ALA A 45 10.26 -2.67 0.77
CA ALA A 45 9.65 -1.40 0.41
C ALA A 45 9.07 -1.36 -1.02
N THR A 46 9.57 -2.23 -1.92
CA THR A 46 9.29 -2.19 -3.37
C THR A 46 9.06 -3.54 -4.02
N ASP A 47 9.59 -4.62 -3.44
CA ASP A 47 9.65 -5.94 -4.07
C ASP A 47 9.23 -7.04 -3.09
N ILE A 48 8.71 -8.16 -3.60
CA ILE A 48 8.42 -9.37 -2.85
C ILE A 48 9.38 -10.46 -3.32
N ALA A 49 10.12 -11.05 -2.39
CA ALA A 49 10.88 -12.28 -2.62
C ALA A 49 10.07 -13.49 -2.15
N LEU A 50 10.07 -14.53 -2.97
CA LEU A 50 9.67 -15.87 -2.61
C LEU A 50 10.93 -16.73 -2.50
N PHE A 51 11.11 -17.34 -1.33
CA PHE A 51 12.07 -18.40 -1.09
C PHE A 51 11.31 -19.73 -1.06
N PRO A 52 11.39 -20.55 -2.11
CA PRO A 52 10.55 -21.73 -2.22
C PRO A 52 10.90 -22.84 -1.20
N GLY A 53 12.06 -22.78 -0.54
CA GLY A 53 12.56 -23.84 0.34
C GLY A 53 13.19 -25.01 -0.42
N GLY A 54 13.80 -25.94 0.32
CA GLY A 54 14.47 -27.12 -0.25
C GLY A 54 15.72 -26.80 -1.08
N GLY A 55 16.37 -25.65 -0.84
CA GLY A 55 17.56 -25.21 -1.57
C GLY A 55 17.27 -24.66 -2.98
N ARG A 56 16.00 -24.44 -3.33
CA ARG A 56 15.61 -23.81 -4.60
C ARG A 56 15.96 -22.32 -4.59
N PRO A 57 16.36 -21.74 -5.75
CA PRO A 57 16.71 -20.33 -5.82
C PRO A 57 15.50 -19.43 -5.51
N PRO A 58 15.72 -18.24 -4.92
CA PRO A 58 14.64 -17.29 -4.70
C PRO A 58 14.14 -16.70 -6.02
N GLU A 59 12.93 -16.17 -5.98
CA GLU A 59 12.31 -15.41 -7.06
C GLU A 59 11.83 -14.06 -6.53
N VAL A 60 11.84 -13.02 -7.37
CA VAL A 60 11.45 -11.67 -6.97
C VAL A 60 10.45 -11.08 -7.95
N GLU A 61 9.41 -10.45 -7.42
CA GLU A 61 8.43 -9.68 -8.18
C GLU A 61 8.29 -8.27 -7.59
N GLY A 62 8.39 -7.26 -8.45
CA GLY A 62 8.21 -5.86 -8.07
C GLY A 62 6.73 -5.51 -7.91
N PHE A 63 6.37 -4.75 -6.88
CA PHE A 63 4.97 -4.36 -6.64
C PHE A 63 4.74 -2.85 -6.49
N ARG A 64 5.78 -2.02 -6.67
CA ARG A 64 5.67 -0.57 -6.44
C ARG A 64 6.43 0.28 -7.46
N ILE A 65 7.43 1.06 -7.02
CA ILE A 65 8.09 2.13 -7.80
C ILE A 65 8.76 1.61 -9.08
N SER A 66 9.13 0.33 -9.10
CA SER A 66 9.75 -0.36 -10.24
C SER A 66 8.76 -0.78 -11.33
N THR A 67 7.45 -0.64 -11.11
CA THR A 67 6.41 -1.17 -12.00
C THR A 67 5.88 -0.11 -12.98
N ARG A 68 5.50 -0.54 -14.18
CA ARG A 68 4.98 0.34 -15.25
C ARG A 68 3.65 0.95 -14.82
N GLY A 69 3.40 2.20 -15.19
CA GLY A 69 2.13 2.89 -14.89
C GLY A 69 1.97 3.36 -13.44
N PHE A 70 2.80 2.86 -12.50
CA PHE A 70 2.73 3.26 -11.09
C PHE A 70 3.05 4.75 -10.92
N LYS A 71 4.15 5.23 -11.52
CA LYS A 71 4.59 6.62 -11.37
C LYS A 71 3.62 7.57 -12.05
N GLU A 72 3.12 7.19 -13.23
CA GLU A 72 2.21 7.97 -14.04
C GLU A 72 0.86 8.16 -13.33
N LEU A 73 0.23 7.10 -12.84
CA LEU A 73 -1.02 7.24 -12.06
C LEU A 73 -0.79 7.90 -10.71
N SER A 74 0.33 7.61 -10.05
CA SER A 74 0.69 8.28 -8.80
C SER A 74 0.82 9.79 -9.01
N ALA A 75 1.47 10.25 -10.08
CA ALA A 75 1.64 11.66 -10.36
C ALA A 75 0.28 12.39 -10.47
N VAL A 76 -0.70 11.78 -11.12
CA VAL A 76 -2.05 12.36 -11.24
C VAL A 76 -2.81 12.30 -9.91
N SER A 77 -2.76 11.18 -9.19
CA SER A 77 -3.40 11.05 -7.87
C SER A 77 -2.88 12.08 -6.84
N HIS A 78 -1.60 12.48 -6.96
CA HIS A 78 -0.96 13.43 -6.05
C HIS A 78 -1.31 14.90 -6.36
N LEU A 79 -2.05 15.19 -7.44
CA LEU A 79 -2.51 16.56 -7.70
C LEU A 79 -3.39 17.09 -6.55
N GLY A 80 -4.27 16.26 -5.99
CA GLY A 80 -5.09 16.60 -4.82
C GLY A 80 -4.24 17.05 -3.61
N PRO A 81 -3.37 16.16 -3.07
CA PRO A 81 -2.44 16.50 -2.00
C PRO A 81 -1.50 17.68 -2.33
N ALA A 82 -1.05 17.82 -3.58
CA ALA A 82 -0.17 18.91 -3.98
C ALA A 82 -0.88 20.27 -3.86
N VAL A 83 -2.10 20.41 -4.40
CA VAL A 83 -2.88 21.65 -4.29
C VAL A 83 -3.28 21.92 -2.84
N ALA A 84 -3.65 20.87 -2.08
CA ALA A 84 -3.90 21.02 -0.64
C ALA A 84 -2.66 21.51 0.14
N SER A 85 -1.47 21.07 -0.27
CA SER A 85 -0.21 21.53 0.32
C SER A 85 0.06 23.00 0.00
N LEU A 86 -0.28 23.48 -1.20
CA LEU A 86 -0.19 24.91 -1.55
C LEU A 86 -1.10 25.77 -0.67
N VAL A 87 -2.35 25.33 -0.43
CA VAL A 87 -3.26 25.99 0.53
C VAL A 87 -2.65 26.02 1.93
N GLY A 88 -2.05 24.92 2.37
CA GLY A 88 -1.35 24.81 3.64
C GLY A 88 -0.16 25.77 3.74
N LEU A 89 0.70 25.81 2.72
CA LEU A 89 1.86 26.71 2.66
C LEU A 89 1.43 28.18 2.73
N ARG A 90 0.44 28.59 1.93
CA ARG A 90 -0.12 29.94 1.98
C ARG A 90 -0.62 30.28 3.38
N THR A 91 -1.39 29.38 4.00
CA THR A 91 -1.98 29.60 5.33
C THR A 91 -0.94 29.65 6.45
N LEU A 92 0.08 28.80 6.39
CA LEU A 92 1.09 28.67 7.44
C LEU A 92 2.18 29.74 7.35
N LEU A 93 2.64 30.06 6.15
CA LEU A 93 3.74 31.00 5.95
C LEU A 93 3.25 32.44 5.81
N GLY A 94 2.03 32.65 5.31
CA GLY A 94 1.44 33.98 5.15
C GLY A 94 2.21 34.88 4.18
N ASP A 95 3.11 34.32 3.37
CA ASP A 95 3.92 35.01 2.38
C ASP A 95 3.67 34.46 0.96
N GLY A 96 4.35 35.03 -0.04
CA GLY A 96 4.22 34.63 -1.44
C GLY A 96 5.01 33.38 -1.84
N SER A 97 5.67 32.67 -0.91
CA SER A 97 6.57 31.56 -1.25
C SER A 97 5.88 30.39 -1.98
N TRP A 98 4.57 30.21 -1.75
CA TRP A 98 3.76 29.19 -2.42
C TRP A 98 3.62 29.41 -3.94
N GLN A 99 3.80 30.64 -4.43
CA GLN A 99 3.57 31.00 -5.84
C GLN A 99 4.53 30.25 -6.77
N ALA A 100 5.82 30.18 -6.42
CA ALA A 100 6.82 29.49 -7.22
C ALA A 100 6.53 27.97 -7.32
N ASP A 101 6.01 27.37 -6.24
CA ASP A 101 5.60 25.96 -6.25
C ASP A 101 4.32 25.75 -7.09
N ALA A 102 3.37 26.67 -7.02
CA ALA A 102 2.15 26.64 -7.83
C ALA A 102 2.44 26.81 -9.33
N GLU A 103 3.33 27.74 -9.69
CA GLU A 103 3.79 27.94 -11.07
C GLU A 103 4.52 26.71 -11.62
N ARG A 104 5.43 26.12 -10.81
CA ARG A 104 6.12 24.88 -11.19
C ARG A 104 5.12 23.75 -11.41
N LEU A 105 4.16 23.55 -10.50
CA LEU A 105 3.12 22.55 -10.66
C LEU A 105 2.27 22.79 -11.91
N LEU A 106 1.91 24.05 -12.19
CA LEU A 106 1.13 24.43 -13.38
C LEU A 106 1.86 24.08 -14.68
N ILE A 107 3.18 24.30 -14.75
CA ILE A 107 4.00 23.93 -15.90
C ILE A 107 3.95 22.41 -16.13
N GLU A 108 4.22 21.63 -15.08
CA GLU A 108 4.27 20.17 -15.19
C GLU A 108 2.90 19.56 -15.51
N VAL A 109 1.82 20.10 -14.94
CA VAL A 109 0.44 19.67 -15.25
C VAL A 109 0.11 19.90 -16.72
N LYS A 110 0.50 21.05 -17.29
CA LYS A 110 0.30 21.35 -18.71
C LYS A 110 1.13 20.41 -19.60
N ALA A 111 2.37 20.15 -19.23
CA ALA A 111 3.25 19.23 -19.97
C ALA A 111 2.70 17.79 -19.95
N ALA A 112 2.27 17.31 -18.77
CA ALA A 112 1.65 15.99 -18.62
C ALA A 112 0.37 15.87 -19.45
N ARG A 113 -0.49 16.91 -19.44
CA ARG A 113 -1.71 16.95 -20.27
C ARG A 113 -1.37 16.83 -21.76
N ALA A 114 -0.39 17.58 -22.24
CA ALA A 114 0.02 17.57 -23.64
C ALA A 114 0.60 16.23 -24.10
N ALA A 115 1.30 15.51 -23.21
CA ALA A 115 1.85 14.19 -23.50
C ALA A 115 0.80 13.06 -23.41
N ASN A 116 -0.28 13.26 -22.66
CA ASN A 116 -1.27 12.24 -22.37
C ASN A 116 -2.11 11.88 -23.61
N SER A 117 -2.23 10.57 -23.87
CA SER A 117 -3.06 10.05 -24.96
C SER A 117 -3.36 8.57 -24.74
N ALA A 118 -4.45 8.06 -25.31
CA ALA A 118 -4.73 6.62 -25.29
C ALA A 118 -3.59 5.78 -25.91
N ARG A 119 -2.87 6.35 -26.88
CA ARG A 119 -1.69 5.73 -27.48
C ARG A 119 -0.56 5.55 -26.47
N LEU A 120 -0.28 6.56 -25.64
CA LEU A 120 0.73 6.48 -24.57
C LEU A 120 0.41 5.31 -23.62
N TRP A 121 -0.85 5.23 -23.18
CA TRP A 121 -1.31 4.21 -22.24
C TRP A 121 -1.27 2.80 -22.83
N ARG A 122 -1.63 2.65 -24.11
CA ARG A 122 -1.64 1.36 -24.80
C ARG A 122 -0.25 0.87 -25.22
N ASP A 123 0.55 1.75 -25.81
CA ASP A 123 1.75 1.35 -26.56
C ASP A 123 3.05 1.52 -25.76
N THR A 124 3.11 2.50 -24.83
CA THR A 124 4.33 2.83 -24.08
C THR A 124 4.23 2.37 -22.62
N ILE A 125 3.20 2.81 -21.91
CA ILE A 125 2.97 2.39 -20.51
C ILE A 125 2.55 0.91 -20.49
N ALA A 126 1.58 0.55 -21.35
CA ALA A 126 1.22 -0.81 -21.72
C ALA A 126 1.02 -1.77 -20.53
N VAL A 127 0.32 -1.30 -19.49
CA VAL A 127 -0.05 -2.12 -18.33
C VAL A 127 -1.16 -3.08 -18.73
N GLU A 128 -0.92 -4.38 -18.55
CA GLU A 128 -1.83 -5.45 -18.99
C GLU A 128 -3.21 -5.34 -18.34
N ALA A 129 -3.26 -5.03 -17.04
CA ALA A 129 -4.51 -4.87 -16.30
C ALA A 129 -5.39 -3.70 -16.79
N TYR A 130 -4.84 -2.78 -17.59
CA TYR A 130 -5.56 -1.61 -18.12
C TYR A 130 -6.11 -1.82 -19.53
N ARG A 131 -5.89 -2.99 -20.13
CA ARG A 131 -6.34 -3.27 -21.50
C ARG A 131 -7.84 -3.01 -21.67
N GLY A 132 -8.18 -2.24 -22.70
CA GLY A 132 -9.54 -1.83 -23.01
C GLY A 132 -10.03 -0.60 -22.24
N ARG A 133 -9.21 0.00 -21.35
CA ARG A 133 -9.53 1.22 -20.58
C ARG A 133 -8.62 2.39 -20.93
N GLU A 134 -7.77 2.27 -21.93
CA GLU A 134 -6.71 3.24 -22.22
C GLU A 134 -7.28 4.62 -22.59
N GLN A 135 -8.41 4.66 -23.32
CA GLN A 135 -9.09 5.92 -23.63
C GLN A 135 -9.73 6.53 -22.37
N GLU A 136 -10.41 5.74 -21.54
CA GLU A 136 -11.03 6.23 -20.30
C GLU A 136 -9.97 6.80 -19.33
N ILE A 137 -8.83 6.12 -19.21
CA ILE A 137 -7.69 6.59 -18.42
C ILE A 137 -7.15 7.90 -19.01
N ALA A 138 -6.97 7.98 -20.32
CA ALA A 138 -6.50 9.20 -20.97
C ALA A 138 -7.48 10.37 -20.75
N ASP A 139 -8.79 10.15 -20.90
CA ASP A 139 -9.81 11.19 -20.72
C ASP A 139 -9.88 11.67 -19.25
N MET A 140 -9.79 10.75 -18.29
CA MET A 140 -9.70 11.09 -16.86
C MET A 140 -8.50 11.99 -16.56
N ILE A 141 -7.35 11.69 -17.14
CA ILE A 141 -6.10 12.44 -16.90
C ILE A 141 -6.14 13.79 -17.60
N ASP A 142 -6.64 13.87 -18.85
CA ASP A 142 -6.83 15.14 -19.56
C ASP A 142 -7.70 16.09 -18.75
N TYR A 143 -8.87 15.59 -18.32
CA TYR A 143 -9.80 16.33 -17.47
C TYR A 143 -9.14 16.80 -16.17
N SER A 144 -8.44 15.91 -15.47
CA SER A 144 -7.86 16.23 -14.16
C SER A 144 -6.75 17.28 -14.27
N CYS A 145 -5.94 17.22 -15.33
CA CYS A 145 -4.95 18.24 -15.63
C CYS A 145 -5.60 19.57 -16.03
N ALA A 146 -6.69 19.55 -16.79
CA ALA A 146 -7.44 20.75 -17.17
C ALA A 146 -8.01 21.47 -15.95
N VAL A 147 -8.69 20.74 -15.06
CA VAL A 147 -9.27 21.30 -13.83
C VAL A 147 -8.18 21.84 -12.91
N THR A 148 -7.07 21.11 -12.76
CA THR A 148 -5.92 21.58 -11.95
C THR A 148 -5.30 22.84 -12.55
N THR A 149 -5.15 22.91 -13.88
CA THR A 149 -4.67 24.10 -14.58
C THR A 149 -5.56 25.30 -14.32
N ARG A 150 -6.89 25.12 -14.41
CA ARG A 150 -7.89 26.17 -14.14
C ARG A 150 -7.79 26.67 -12.71
N TYR A 151 -7.75 25.76 -11.74
CA TYR A 151 -7.66 26.11 -10.32
C TYR A 151 -6.38 26.88 -9.98
N LEU A 152 -5.22 26.37 -10.43
CA LEU A 152 -3.92 27.04 -10.20
C LEU A 152 -3.85 28.40 -10.88
N THR A 153 -4.42 28.54 -12.09
CA THR A 153 -4.46 29.83 -12.79
C THR A 153 -5.31 30.85 -12.03
N ALA A 154 -6.47 30.45 -11.51
CA ALA A 154 -7.31 31.32 -10.69
C ALA A 154 -6.60 31.73 -9.39
N ALA A 155 -5.98 30.77 -8.69
CA ALA A 155 -5.22 31.04 -7.47
C ALA A 155 -4.01 31.97 -7.69
N LEU A 156 -3.29 31.82 -8.80
CA LEU A 156 -2.15 32.70 -9.15
C LEU A 156 -2.61 34.10 -9.56
N ALA A 157 -3.80 34.24 -10.14
CA ALA A 157 -4.38 35.53 -10.49
C ALA A 157 -4.98 36.26 -9.28
N ASP A 158 -5.52 35.51 -8.33
CA ASP A 158 -6.12 36.01 -7.09
C ASP A 158 -5.79 35.07 -5.93
N GLU A 159 -4.86 35.48 -5.06
CA GLU A 159 -4.44 34.69 -3.90
C GLU A 159 -5.56 34.40 -2.91
N SER A 160 -6.62 35.23 -2.89
CA SER A 160 -7.77 35.02 -2.01
C SER A 160 -8.58 33.79 -2.42
N TYR A 161 -8.40 33.32 -3.66
CA TYR A 161 -8.98 32.09 -4.16
C TYR A 161 -8.28 30.84 -3.64
N LEU A 162 -7.05 30.90 -3.11
CA LEU A 162 -6.34 29.73 -2.60
C LEU A 162 -6.70 29.47 -1.13
N THR A 163 -7.84 28.83 -0.88
CA THR A 163 -8.39 28.58 0.47
C THR A 163 -8.84 27.12 0.66
N PRO A 164 -9.01 26.64 1.91
CA PRO A 164 -9.61 25.34 2.17
C PRO A 164 -11.04 25.19 1.61
N GLU A 165 -11.79 26.29 1.52
CA GLU A 165 -13.17 26.33 1.04
C GLU A 165 -13.22 26.08 -0.47
N THR A 166 -12.52 26.91 -1.25
CA THR A 166 -12.45 26.78 -2.71
C THR A 166 -11.74 25.49 -3.14
N LEU A 167 -10.71 25.03 -2.40
CA LEU A 167 -10.10 23.71 -2.62
C LEU A 167 -11.14 22.60 -2.54
N ARG A 168 -12.05 22.64 -1.57
CA ARG A 168 -13.09 21.62 -1.43
C ARG A 168 -14.16 21.77 -2.50
N ALA A 169 -14.69 22.98 -2.66
CA ALA A 169 -15.88 23.23 -3.48
C ALA A 169 -15.58 23.27 -4.99
N ASP A 170 -14.47 23.87 -5.41
CA ASP A 170 -14.16 24.12 -6.82
C ASP A 170 -13.15 23.13 -7.41
N TYR A 171 -12.53 22.30 -6.57
CA TYR A 171 -11.48 21.36 -6.98
C TYR A 171 -11.75 19.91 -6.55
N LEU A 172 -11.87 19.62 -5.26
CA LEU A 172 -11.91 18.22 -4.77
C LEU A 172 -13.29 17.56 -4.89
N ALA A 173 -14.35 18.21 -4.39
CA ALA A 173 -15.67 17.62 -4.21
C ALA A 173 -16.73 18.13 -5.19
N GLY A 174 -16.55 19.34 -5.73
CA GLY A 174 -17.58 20.03 -6.52
C GLY A 174 -18.60 20.75 -5.64
N GLY A 175 -19.53 21.48 -6.28
CA GLY A 175 -20.61 22.22 -5.61
C GLY A 175 -20.26 23.66 -5.24
N GLY A 176 -19.11 24.17 -5.66
CA GLY A 176 -18.80 25.60 -5.64
C GLY A 176 -19.24 26.34 -6.91
N ASP A 177 -18.67 27.52 -7.12
CA ASP A 177 -19.00 28.39 -8.26
C ASP A 177 -18.41 27.87 -9.57
N ALA A 178 -17.32 27.08 -9.50
CA ALA A 178 -16.75 26.44 -10.67
C ALA A 178 -17.52 25.16 -11.04
N GLU A 179 -18.00 25.09 -12.29
CA GLU A 179 -18.60 23.86 -12.80
C GLU A 179 -17.56 22.73 -12.80
N LEU A 180 -17.85 21.69 -12.01
CA LEU A 180 -17.00 20.51 -11.86
C LEU A 180 -17.84 19.25 -12.12
N PRO A 181 -17.99 18.84 -13.40
CA PRO A 181 -18.84 17.70 -13.77
C PRO A 181 -18.45 16.37 -13.11
N VAL A 182 -17.16 16.18 -12.80
CA VAL A 182 -16.65 15.01 -12.08
C VAL A 182 -15.68 15.46 -10.98
N PRO A 183 -15.94 15.17 -9.70
CA PRO A 183 -15.04 15.58 -8.62
C PRO A 183 -13.64 14.97 -8.75
N LEU A 184 -12.57 15.71 -8.41
CA LEU A 184 -11.20 15.17 -8.42
C LEU A 184 -11.01 14.04 -7.41
N ASN A 185 -11.86 13.98 -6.38
CA ASN A 185 -11.99 12.83 -5.49
C ASN A 185 -12.24 11.52 -6.26
N HIS A 186 -13.00 11.54 -7.35
CA HIS A 186 -13.25 10.36 -8.18
C HIS A 186 -11.98 9.91 -8.91
N MET A 187 -11.21 10.86 -9.45
CA MET A 187 -9.93 10.55 -10.08
C MET A 187 -8.95 9.95 -9.07
N MET A 188 -8.83 10.52 -7.87
CA MET A 188 -7.90 10.00 -6.85
C MET A 188 -8.25 8.56 -6.48
N VAL A 189 -9.55 8.26 -6.31
CA VAL A 189 -10.01 6.89 -6.08
C VAL A 189 -9.69 5.97 -7.26
N ALA A 190 -9.99 6.40 -8.49
CA ALA A 190 -9.75 5.60 -9.68
C ALA A 190 -8.27 5.27 -9.88
N THR A 191 -7.39 6.26 -9.71
CA THR A 191 -5.93 6.08 -9.84
C THR A 191 -5.37 5.13 -8.76
N PHE A 192 -5.75 5.29 -7.49
CA PHE A 192 -5.35 4.33 -6.44
C PHE A 192 -5.89 2.92 -6.69
N PHE A 193 -7.12 2.81 -7.21
CA PHE A 193 -7.75 1.51 -7.48
C PHE A 193 -7.07 0.81 -8.65
N LEU A 194 -6.80 1.52 -9.76
CA LEU A 194 -6.10 0.98 -10.93
C LEU A 194 -4.72 0.43 -10.54
N VAL A 195 -3.95 1.19 -9.75
CA VAL A 195 -2.64 0.74 -9.25
C VAL A 195 -2.79 -0.52 -8.39
N SER A 196 -3.74 -0.54 -7.46
CA SER A 196 -3.98 -1.71 -6.61
C SER A 196 -4.44 -2.94 -7.42
N MET A 197 -5.22 -2.71 -8.47
CA MET A 197 -5.69 -3.75 -9.38
C MET A 197 -4.55 -4.33 -10.23
N ASP A 198 -3.65 -3.51 -10.78
CA ASP A 198 -2.48 -4.02 -11.50
C ASP A 198 -1.60 -4.88 -10.59
N ILE A 199 -1.27 -4.35 -9.40
CA ILE A 199 -0.42 -5.06 -8.44
C ILE A 199 -1.08 -6.38 -8.03
N GLY A 200 -2.37 -6.35 -7.69
CA GLY A 200 -3.15 -7.53 -7.33
C GLY A 200 -3.17 -8.57 -8.46
N PHE A 201 -3.40 -8.14 -9.69
CA PHE A 201 -3.44 -9.01 -10.87
C PHE A 201 -2.12 -9.74 -11.08
N ARG A 202 -1.00 -8.99 -11.10
CA ARG A 202 0.35 -9.56 -11.32
C ARG A 202 0.77 -10.48 -10.19
N LEU A 203 0.62 -10.04 -8.93
CA LEU A 203 1.00 -10.86 -7.79
C LEU A 203 0.15 -12.13 -7.68
N THR A 204 -1.16 -12.05 -7.93
CA THR A 204 -2.03 -13.23 -7.91
C THR A 204 -1.57 -14.25 -8.95
N ARG A 205 -1.30 -13.80 -10.19
CA ARG A 205 -0.79 -14.67 -11.25
C ARG A 205 0.56 -15.29 -10.87
N TRP A 206 1.50 -14.45 -10.43
CA TRP A 206 2.84 -14.88 -10.02
C TRP A 206 2.78 -15.95 -8.93
N PHE A 207 2.02 -15.74 -7.86
CA PHE A 207 1.89 -16.75 -6.79
C PHE A 207 1.13 -18.01 -7.22
N THR A 208 0.11 -17.89 -8.07
CA THR A 208 -0.68 -19.05 -8.54
C THR A 208 0.15 -20.00 -9.38
N GLU A 209 1.10 -19.48 -10.17
CA GLU A 209 2.02 -20.29 -10.99
C GLU A 209 3.03 -21.12 -10.14
N ARG A 210 3.10 -20.90 -8.82
CA ARG A 210 4.15 -21.46 -7.93
C ARG A 210 3.65 -22.47 -6.90
N ASP A 211 2.37 -22.82 -6.91
CA ASP A 211 1.72 -23.81 -6.02
C ASP A 211 2.15 -23.70 -4.54
N ILE A 212 1.99 -22.49 -3.99
CA ILE A 212 2.36 -22.20 -2.60
C ILE A 212 1.43 -22.95 -1.64
N ASP A 213 2.02 -23.73 -0.73
CA ASP A 213 1.33 -24.21 0.46
C ASP A 213 1.16 -23.05 1.45
N TRP A 214 0.03 -22.35 1.34
CA TRP A 214 -0.29 -21.18 2.16
C TRP A 214 -0.48 -21.50 3.65
N GLU A 215 -0.87 -22.72 4.01
CA GLU A 215 -1.04 -23.11 5.42
C GLU A 215 0.32 -23.20 6.13
N ARG A 216 1.37 -23.54 5.36
CA ARG A 216 2.76 -23.63 5.81
C ARG A 216 3.61 -22.41 5.46
N ALA A 217 3.14 -21.50 4.60
CA ALA A 217 3.90 -20.33 4.22
C ALA A 217 4.29 -19.48 5.44
N MET A 218 5.53 -19.00 5.44
CA MET A 218 6.06 -18.03 6.39
C MET A 218 6.06 -16.67 5.72
N VAL A 219 5.52 -15.63 6.38
CA VAL A 219 5.48 -14.29 5.79
C VAL A 219 6.17 -13.27 6.69
N LEU A 220 7.12 -12.55 6.11
CA LEU A 220 7.77 -11.38 6.71
C LEU A 220 7.52 -10.15 5.83
N ILE A 221 7.01 -9.08 6.45
CA ILE A 221 6.88 -7.78 5.80
C ILE A 221 7.84 -6.82 6.50
N ALA A 222 8.80 -6.32 5.74
CA ALA A 222 9.88 -5.48 6.22
C ALA A 222 10.08 -4.25 5.32
N GLY A 223 10.89 -3.31 5.79
CA GLY A 223 11.23 -2.11 5.04
C GLY A 223 10.17 -1.00 5.09
N ARG A 224 10.60 0.20 4.70
CA ARG A 224 9.78 1.42 4.79
C ARG A 224 8.90 1.61 3.56
N GLN A 225 7.62 1.37 3.72
CA GLN A 225 6.62 1.72 2.70
C GLN A 225 6.05 3.11 2.98
N GLY A 226 6.43 4.10 2.16
CA GLY A 226 5.95 5.47 2.36
C GLY A 226 6.55 6.11 3.63
N ARG A 227 5.69 6.46 4.59
CA ARG A 227 6.07 7.14 5.85
C ARG A 227 6.76 6.14 6.80
N PRO A 228 7.68 6.57 7.69
CA PRO A 228 8.35 5.68 8.63
C PRO A 228 7.44 4.89 9.58
N THR A 229 6.22 5.39 9.82
CA THR A 229 5.25 4.81 10.75
C THR A 229 4.18 3.95 10.07
N ALA A 230 4.15 3.92 8.73
CA ALA A 230 3.04 3.34 7.98
C ALA A 230 3.23 1.84 7.71
N GLY A 231 2.14 1.08 7.74
CA GLY A 231 2.12 -0.34 7.36
C GLY A 231 2.91 -1.25 8.32
N VAL A 232 3.00 -0.86 9.60
CA VAL A 232 3.73 -1.62 10.63
C VAL A 232 2.84 -2.58 11.43
N THR A 233 1.54 -2.60 11.17
CA THR A 233 0.60 -3.64 11.64
C THR A 233 -0.14 -4.25 10.44
N TRP A 234 -0.69 -5.46 10.63
CA TRP A 234 -1.31 -6.22 9.53
C TRP A 234 -2.53 -5.51 8.94
N ASP A 235 -3.24 -4.74 9.76
CA ASP A 235 -4.46 -3.99 9.42
C ASP A 235 -4.18 -2.59 8.86
N THR A 236 -2.92 -2.15 8.83
CA THR A 236 -2.50 -0.88 8.21
C THR A 236 -1.58 -1.07 7.01
N SER A 237 -1.23 -2.32 6.68
CA SER A 237 -0.37 -2.70 5.56
C SER A 237 -1.18 -3.17 4.36
N SER A 238 -1.07 -2.45 3.24
CA SER A 238 -1.67 -2.86 1.96
C SER A 238 -1.03 -4.14 1.44
N VAL A 239 0.25 -4.38 1.70
CA VAL A 239 0.94 -5.64 1.31
C VAL A 239 0.41 -6.82 2.10
N ALA A 240 0.21 -6.67 3.42
CA ALA A 240 -0.43 -7.71 4.23
C ALA A 240 -1.82 -8.05 3.67
N THR A 241 -2.60 -7.01 3.36
CA THR A 241 -3.93 -7.16 2.75
C THR A 241 -3.87 -7.92 1.42
N MET A 242 -2.90 -7.60 0.54
CA MET A 242 -2.71 -8.28 -0.74
C MET A 242 -2.35 -9.76 -0.55
N ILE A 243 -1.36 -10.07 0.29
CA ILE A 243 -0.93 -11.45 0.55
C ILE A 243 -2.09 -12.28 1.13
N MET A 244 -2.83 -11.72 2.10
CA MET A 244 -4.00 -12.40 2.67
C MET A 244 -5.07 -12.68 1.60
N ALA A 245 -5.35 -11.71 0.72
CA ALA A 245 -6.32 -11.90 -0.36
C ALA A 245 -5.86 -12.95 -1.39
N ILE A 246 -4.58 -12.91 -1.80
CA ILE A 246 -4.00 -13.87 -2.75
C ILE A 246 -4.01 -15.30 -2.20
N SER A 247 -3.78 -15.46 -0.89
CA SER A 247 -3.85 -16.78 -0.24
C SER A 247 -5.25 -17.42 -0.28
N GLY A 248 -6.29 -16.64 -0.60
CA GLY A 248 -7.69 -17.09 -0.54
C GLY A 248 -8.15 -17.37 0.90
N GLY A 249 -7.53 -16.73 1.89
CA GLY A 249 -7.79 -16.97 3.32
C GLY A 249 -7.11 -18.24 3.88
N ARG A 250 -6.24 -18.90 3.11
CA ARG A 250 -5.51 -20.10 3.57
C ARG A 250 -4.27 -19.78 4.41
N LEU A 251 -3.72 -18.57 4.31
CA LEU A 251 -2.60 -18.16 5.14
C LEU A 251 -3.09 -17.84 6.57
N PRO A 252 -2.66 -18.56 7.61
CA PRO A 252 -2.97 -18.21 8.98
C PRO A 252 -2.29 -16.89 9.36
N LEU A 253 -3.04 -15.95 9.93
CA LEU A 253 -2.54 -14.61 10.25
C LEU A 253 -1.36 -14.65 11.24
N GLU A 254 -1.33 -15.63 12.14
CA GLU A 254 -0.22 -15.86 13.08
C GLU A 254 1.09 -16.31 12.42
N ARG A 255 1.10 -16.56 11.10
CA ARG A 255 2.30 -16.84 10.30
C ARG A 255 2.80 -15.62 9.52
N MET A 256 2.10 -14.48 9.63
CA MET A 256 2.50 -13.21 9.04
C MET A 256 3.03 -12.26 10.12
N TYR A 257 4.30 -11.89 10.00
CA TYR A 257 4.92 -10.91 10.88
C TYR A 257 5.31 -9.65 10.12
N LEU A 258 4.98 -8.51 10.70
CA LEU A 258 5.50 -7.22 10.26
C LEU A 258 6.73 -6.93 11.11
N ALA A 259 7.89 -6.92 10.47
CA ALA A 259 9.19 -6.80 11.09
C ALA A 259 9.93 -5.58 10.50
N PRO A 260 9.60 -4.34 10.91
CA PRO A 260 10.18 -3.12 10.33
C PRO A 260 11.70 -3.03 10.43
N HIS A 261 12.31 -3.79 11.37
CA HIS A 261 13.75 -3.83 11.62
C HIS A 261 14.45 -5.05 11.03
N ALA A 262 13.72 -5.93 10.34
CA ALA A 262 14.34 -7.06 9.64
C ALA A 262 15.24 -6.56 8.50
N PRO A 263 16.30 -7.30 8.17
CA PRO A 263 17.13 -6.97 7.02
C PRO A 263 16.30 -7.04 5.73
N THR A 264 16.63 -6.18 4.76
CA THR A 264 15.97 -6.09 3.45
C THR A 264 17.00 -6.06 2.33
N PHE A 265 16.56 -6.30 1.10
CA PHE A 265 17.36 -6.18 -0.12
C PHE A 265 16.92 -4.97 -0.95
N ALA A 266 17.84 -4.44 -1.76
CA ALA A 266 17.52 -3.48 -2.81
C ALA A 266 16.89 -4.18 -4.02
N THR A 267 16.12 -3.45 -4.85
CA THR A 267 15.56 -4.01 -6.08
C THR A 267 16.68 -4.64 -6.94
N PRO A 268 16.58 -5.94 -7.26
CA PRO A 268 17.60 -6.62 -8.07
C PRO A 268 17.86 -5.91 -9.40
N ALA A 269 19.14 -5.76 -9.77
CA ALA A 269 19.57 -5.18 -11.04
C ALA A 269 20.23 -6.25 -11.91
N GLY A 270 19.91 -6.27 -13.21
CA GLY A 270 20.53 -7.21 -14.15
C GLY A 270 20.25 -8.70 -13.89
N GLY A 271 19.25 -9.01 -13.05
CA GLY A 271 18.89 -10.40 -12.70
C GLY A 271 19.75 -11.02 -11.60
N ASP A 272 20.66 -10.27 -10.97
CA ASP A 272 21.44 -10.76 -9.83
C ASP A 272 20.57 -10.87 -8.57
N LEU A 273 20.47 -12.08 -8.02
CA LEU A 273 19.72 -12.40 -6.81
C LEU A 273 20.63 -12.75 -5.62
N GLY A 274 21.93 -12.48 -5.70
CA GLY A 274 22.89 -12.82 -4.64
C GLY A 274 22.54 -12.22 -3.27
N GLU A 275 22.19 -10.93 -3.22
CA GLU A 275 21.72 -10.27 -1.98
C GLU A 275 20.41 -10.89 -1.47
N VAL A 276 19.50 -11.24 -2.37
CA VAL A 276 18.22 -11.85 -2.02
C VAL A 276 18.45 -13.23 -1.41
N ALA A 277 19.24 -14.07 -2.07
CA ALA A 277 19.57 -15.42 -1.60
C ALA A 277 20.27 -15.41 -0.24
N ALA A 278 21.18 -14.46 0.00
CA ALA A 278 21.88 -14.32 1.27
C ALA A 278 20.96 -13.99 2.46
N LEU A 279 19.75 -13.50 2.21
CA LEU A 279 18.77 -13.18 3.25
C LEU A 279 17.92 -14.37 3.70
N GLU A 280 17.89 -15.47 2.96
CA GLU A 280 16.99 -16.59 3.27
C GLU A 280 17.19 -17.12 4.70
N GLU A 281 18.43 -17.48 5.04
CA GLU A 281 18.77 -18.03 6.36
C GLU A 281 18.47 -17.03 7.50
N PRO A 282 18.97 -15.78 7.49
CA PRO A 282 18.63 -14.79 8.50
C PRO A 282 17.12 -14.54 8.68
N LEU A 283 16.36 -14.55 7.59
CA LEU A 283 14.90 -14.33 7.63
C LEU A 283 14.16 -15.56 8.18
N ARG A 284 14.57 -16.78 7.82
CA ARG A 284 14.03 -18.02 8.40
C ARG A 284 14.33 -18.10 9.90
N GLU A 285 15.54 -17.75 10.33
CA GLU A 285 15.90 -17.68 11.73
C GLU A 285 15.05 -16.65 12.49
N LEU A 286 14.85 -15.46 11.92
CA LEU A 286 14.00 -14.42 12.50
C LEU A 286 12.55 -14.91 12.66
N TRP A 287 11.95 -15.43 11.59
CA TRP A 287 10.57 -15.93 11.63
C TRP A 287 10.43 -17.09 12.62
N GLY A 288 11.37 -18.04 12.58
CA GLY A 288 11.41 -19.20 13.46
C GLY A 288 11.56 -18.81 14.93
N GLY A 289 12.39 -17.82 15.25
CA GLY A 289 12.56 -17.32 16.63
C GLY A 289 11.31 -16.65 17.19
N ILE A 290 10.62 -15.84 16.38
CA ILE A 290 9.33 -15.24 16.77
C ILE A 290 8.30 -16.34 17.01
N ARG A 291 8.19 -17.30 16.07
CA ARG A 291 7.23 -18.39 16.16
C ARG A 291 7.48 -19.30 17.35
N ALA A 292 8.74 -19.66 17.59
CA ALA A 292 9.16 -20.45 18.76
C ALA A 292 8.70 -19.82 20.06
N THR A 293 8.87 -18.51 20.21
CA THR A 293 8.46 -17.77 21.42
C THR A 293 6.94 -17.74 21.56
N ALA A 294 6.21 -17.48 20.46
CA ALA A 294 4.74 -17.48 20.47
C ALA A 294 4.14 -18.86 20.82
N GLU A 295 4.77 -19.94 20.35
CA GLU A 295 4.34 -21.33 20.61
C GLU A 295 4.62 -21.79 22.05
N LEU A 296 5.42 -21.07 22.83
CA LEU A 296 5.57 -21.34 24.27
C LEU A 296 4.33 -20.96 25.08
N ALA A 297 3.55 -19.97 24.63
CA ALA A 297 2.44 -19.44 25.43
C ALA A 297 1.38 -20.50 25.79
N PRO A 298 0.90 -21.35 24.85
CA PRO A 298 -0.02 -22.45 25.20
C PRO A 298 0.61 -23.50 26.13
N VAL A 299 1.92 -23.72 26.04
CA VAL A 299 2.63 -24.68 26.92
C VAL A 299 2.73 -24.13 28.34
N MET A 300 3.01 -22.84 28.48
CA MET A 300 3.25 -22.18 29.78
C MET A 300 1.97 -21.78 30.49
N PHE A 301 0.93 -21.42 29.74
CA PHE A 301 -0.28 -20.78 30.25
C PHE A 301 -1.55 -21.56 29.89
N ASP A 302 -1.45 -22.89 29.78
CA ASP A 302 -2.63 -23.73 29.63
C ASP A 302 -3.64 -23.49 30.77
N GLY A 303 -4.92 -23.50 30.43
CA GLY A 303 -6.02 -23.15 31.34
C GLY A 303 -6.32 -21.64 31.49
N TYR A 304 -5.51 -20.75 30.92
CA TYR A 304 -5.81 -19.30 30.86
C TYR A 304 -6.44 -18.90 29.51
N PRO A 305 -7.19 -17.77 29.44
CA PRO A 305 -7.76 -17.29 28.18
C PRO A 305 -6.70 -17.07 27.09
N ARG A 306 -6.93 -17.65 25.91
CA ARG A 306 -6.05 -17.51 24.75
C ARG A 306 -6.18 -16.12 24.13
N TYR A 307 -5.05 -15.54 23.73
CA TYR A 307 -5.02 -14.39 22.84
C TYR A 307 -5.55 -14.75 21.44
N ALA A 308 -6.55 -14.01 20.96
CA ALA A 308 -7.10 -14.14 19.62
C ALA A 308 -7.08 -12.79 18.91
N LEU A 309 -6.58 -12.77 17.68
CA LEU A 309 -6.64 -11.59 16.82
C LEU A 309 -8.09 -11.37 16.38
N ALA A 310 -8.68 -10.24 16.73
CA ALA A 310 -9.99 -9.84 16.23
C ALA A 310 -9.83 -9.10 14.89
N ALA A 311 -10.74 -9.36 13.95
CA ALA A 311 -10.83 -8.52 12.76
C ALA A 311 -11.24 -7.10 13.17
N PRO A 312 -10.58 -6.04 12.65
CA PRO A 312 -10.92 -4.68 12.97
C PRO A 312 -12.34 -4.39 12.51
N ALA A 313 -13.15 -3.77 13.38
CA ALA A 313 -14.48 -3.31 13.02
C ALA A 313 -14.36 -2.29 11.88
N ARG A 314 -15.16 -2.48 10.82
CA ARG A 314 -15.21 -1.55 9.69
C ARG A 314 -16.50 -0.72 9.78
N PRO A 315 -16.42 0.56 10.15
CA PRO A 315 -17.62 1.38 10.30
C PRO A 315 -18.35 1.54 8.96
N ASP A 316 -19.67 1.56 9.02
CA ASP A 316 -20.51 1.90 7.87
C ASP A 316 -20.75 3.42 7.88
N VAL A 317 -20.44 4.09 6.78
CA VAL A 317 -20.58 5.56 6.64
C VAL A 317 -21.72 5.93 5.70
N THR A 318 -22.61 5.00 5.38
CA THR A 318 -23.80 5.26 4.56
C THR A 318 -24.74 6.28 5.19
N ASP A 319 -24.80 6.34 6.53
CA ASP A 319 -25.53 7.38 7.25
C ASP A 319 -24.80 8.74 7.12
N PRO A 320 -25.45 9.77 6.54
CA PRO A 320 -24.86 11.09 6.40
C PRO A 320 -24.48 11.76 7.73
N ALA A 321 -25.11 11.38 8.84
CA ALA A 321 -24.84 11.90 10.17
C ALA A 321 -23.52 11.39 10.78
N VAL A 322 -22.91 10.34 10.20
CA VAL A 322 -21.59 9.87 10.64
C VAL A 322 -20.53 10.88 10.20
N THR A 323 -19.96 11.58 11.18
CA THR A 323 -18.93 12.63 11.00
C THR A 323 -17.54 12.20 11.46
N GLN A 324 -17.42 11.07 12.16
CA GLN A 324 -16.17 10.53 12.69
C GLN A 324 -16.13 9.01 12.54
N VAL A 325 -14.95 8.46 12.27
CA VAL A 325 -14.70 7.02 12.21
C VAL A 325 -13.45 6.66 13.00
N ALA A 326 -13.45 5.47 13.63
CA ALA A 326 -12.33 4.96 14.42
C ALA A 326 -11.42 4.00 13.64
N GLY A 327 -11.72 3.75 12.37
CA GLY A 327 -11.02 2.82 11.50
C GLY A 327 -11.51 2.93 10.06
N MET A 328 -10.96 2.10 9.18
CA MET A 328 -11.24 2.13 7.75
C MET A 328 -12.72 1.77 7.46
N PRO A 329 -13.54 2.68 6.90
CA PRO A 329 -14.95 2.37 6.59
C PRO A 329 -15.13 1.15 5.70
N ARG A 330 -16.29 0.51 5.73
CA ARG A 330 -16.64 -0.52 4.73
C ARG A 330 -16.97 0.16 3.39
N ILE A 331 -16.44 -0.37 2.28
CA ILE A 331 -16.91 -0.02 0.93
C ILE A 331 -18.02 -1.01 0.56
N GLY A 332 -19.24 -0.52 0.35
CA GLY A 332 -20.39 -1.36 0.00
C GLY A 332 -20.50 -1.69 -1.49
N SER A 333 -19.99 -0.81 -2.36
CA SER A 333 -20.07 -0.99 -3.83
C SER A 333 -19.05 -0.12 -4.56
N VAL A 334 -18.92 -0.33 -5.88
CA VAL A 334 -18.12 0.52 -6.78
C VAL A 334 -18.59 1.99 -6.82
N ARG A 335 -19.84 2.26 -6.40
CA ARG A 335 -20.42 3.61 -6.36
C ARG A 335 -20.31 4.28 -4.98
N ASP A 336 -19.74 3.59 -3.99
CA ASP A 336 -19.65 4.08 -2.62
C ASP A 336 -18.51 5.09 -2.43
N MET A 337 -18.62 6.21 -3.14
CA MET A 337 -17.62 7.28 -3.12
C MET A 337 -17.50 7.92 -1.74
N ARG A 338 -18.56 7.94 -0.93
CA ARG A 338 -18.50 8.45 0.45
C ARG A 338 -17.55 7.61 1.31
N ALA A 339 -17.65 6.28 1.27
CA ALA A 339 -16.71 5.42 1.95
C ALA A 339 -15.28 5.61 1.42
N MET A 340 -15.08 5.59 0.10
CA MET A 340 -13.75 5.70 -0.50
C MET A 340 -13.07 7.05 -0.20
N VAL A 341 -13.82 8.16 -0.24
CA VAL A 341 -13.30 9.49 0.12
C VAL A 341 -13.02 9.59 1.62
N THR A 342 -13.88 9.02 2.47
CA THR A 342 -13.63 8.95 3.92
C THR A 342 -12.37 8.14 4.21
N ARG A 343 -12.15 7.04 3.48
CA ARG A 343 -10.92 6.25 3.58
C ARG A 343 -9.69 7.03 3.13
N MET A 344 -9.76 7.82 2.06
CA MET A 344 -8.66 8.73 1.66
C MET A 344 -8.31 9.72 2.78
N ARG A 345 -9.31 10.25 3.49
CA ARG A 345 -9.08 11.08 4.68
C ARG A 345 -8.41 10.30 5.81
N VAL A 346 -8.90 9.11 6.13
CA VAL A 346 -8.31 8.24 7.17
C VAL A 346 -6.84 7.94 6.88
N VAL A 347 -6.47 7.58 5.65
CA VAL A 347 -5.06 7.27 5.33
C VAL A 347 -4.15 8.49 5.32
N LEU A 348 -4.71 9.70 5.24
CA LEU A 348 -3.95 10.95 5.40
C LEU A 348 -3.75 11.29 6.87
N GLU A 349 -4.81 11.19 7.68
CA GLU A 349 -4.85 11.55 9.10
C GLU A 349 -4.17 10.52 10.02
N ASP A 350 -4.32 9.22 9.76
CA ASP A 350 -3.69 8.16 10.56
C ASP A 350 -2.26 7.89 10.06
N PRO A 351 -1.22 8.25 10.84
CA PRO A 351 0.17 8.07 10.42
C PRO A 351 0.58 6.60 10.27
N ARG A 352 -0.23 5.66 10.77
CA ARG A 352 0.01 4.22 10.63
C ARG A 352 -0.40 3.69 9.26
N GLN A 353 -1.19 4.43 8.48
CA GLN A 353 -1.74 3.97 7.22
C GLN A 353 -0.84 4.29 6.02
N LEU A 354 -0.86 3.39 5.03
CA LEU A 354 -0.39 3.68 3.67
C LEU A 354 -1.51 4.34 2.87
N LEU A 355 -1.16 5.26 1.97
CA LEU A 355 -2.14 5.90 1.07
C LEU A 355 -2.89 4.86 0.23
N SER A 356 -2.19 3.82 -0.24
CA SER A 356 -2.77 2.70 -0.99
C SER A 356 -3.88 1.98 -0.24
N SER A 357 -3.84 1.95 1.10
CA SER A 357 -4.81 1.22 1.92
C SER A 357 -6.24 1.73 1.79
N CYS A 358 -6.48 2.92 1.20
CA CYS A 358 -7.84 3.43 1.04
C CYS A 358 -8.70 2.58 0.08
N VAL A 359 -8.09 1.80 -0.82
CA VAL A 359 -8.83 0.98 -1.81
C VAL A 359 -8.27 -0.43 -2.01
N THR A 360 -7.07 -0.76 -1.49
CA THR A 360 -6.41 -2.04 -1.78
C THR A 360 -7.29 -3.27 -1.48
N ASP A 361 -7.92 -3.34 -0.31
CA ASP A 361 -8.81 -4.45 0.05
C ASP A 361 -9.98 -4.62 -0.92
N PHE A 362 -10.58 -3.50 -1.36
CA PHE A 362 -11.70 -3.51 -2.29
C PHE A 362 -11.25 -3.87 -3.72
N ALA A 363 -10.07 -3.42 -4.15
CA ALA A 363 -9.48 -3.82 -5.42
C ALA A 363 -9.17 -5.32 -5.46
N MET A 364 -8.56 -5.85 -4.39
CA MET A 364 -8.27 -7.28 -4.25
C MET A 364 -9.54 -8.13 -4.25
N ALA A 365 -10.57 -7.71 -3.50
CA ALA A 365 -11.86 -8.41 -3.48
C ALA A 365 -12.55 -8.38 -4.86
N SER A 366 -12.46 -7.25 -5.57
CA SER A 366 -13.04 -7.10 -6.91
C SER A 366 -12.34 -8.00 -7.94
N LEU A 367 -11.01 -8.08 -7.89
CA LEU A 367 -10.23 -9.01 -8.72
C LEU A 367 -10.55 -10.47 -8.42
N ALA A 368 -10.61 -10.84 -7.14
CA ALA A 368 -10.97 -12.20 -6.74
C ALA A 368 -12.36 -12.59 -7.25
N ALA A 369 -13.36 -11.70 -7.10
CA ALA A 369 -14.70 -11.91 -7.62
C ALA A 369 -14.75 -12.01 -9.16
N ALA A 370 -13.81 -11.38 -9.85
CA ALA A 370 -13.65 -11.46 -11.30
C ALA A 370 -12.84 -12.67 -11.78
N GLY A 371 -12.35 -13.54 -10.87
CA GLY A 371 -11.48 -14.66 -11.23
C GLY A 371 -10.08 -14.21 -11.68
N ASN A 372 -9.57 -13.13 -11.08
CA ASN A 372 -8.32 -12.45 -11.45
C ASN A 372 -8.29 -11.97 -12.92
N ASP A 373 -9.44 -11.58 -13.46
CA ASP A 373 -9.59 -11.00 -14.80
C ASP A 373 -9.87 -9.49 -14.69
N PRO A 374 -8.86 -8.63 -14.91
CA PRO A 374 -9.01 -7.17 -14.79
C PRO A 374 -10.06 -6.60 -15.75
N ALA A 375 -10.32 -7.25 -16.90
CA ALA A 375 -11.28 -6.76 -17.88
C ALA A 375 -12.72 -6.78 -17.33
N LYS A 376 -13.02 -7.67 -16.38
CA LYS A 376 -14.34 -7.79 -15.73
C LYS A 376 -14.50 -6.89 -14.50
N VAL A 377 -13.44 -6.25 -14.02
CA VAL A 377 -13.48 -5.40 -12.83
C VAL A 377 -14.05 -4.02 -13.19
N ALA A 378 -15.08 -3.59 -12.46
CA ALA A 378 -15.56 -2.22 -12.49
C ALA A 378 -14.66 -1.33 -11.61
N VAL A 379 -14.08 -0.28 -12.20
CA VAL A 379 -13.15 0.62 -11.54
C VAL A 379 -13.92 1.82 -10.98
N PRO A 380 -13.95 2.03 -9.64
CA PRO A 380 -14.63 3.17 -9.04
C PRO A 380 -14.00 4.48 -9.52
N GLY A 381 -14.85 5.45 -9.86
CA GLY A 381 -14.41 6.73 -10.43
C GLY A 381 -13.98 6.66 -11.91
N LEU A 382 -14.05 5.50 -12.58
CA LEU A 382 -13.70 5.38 -14.00
C LEU A 382 -14.82 4.68 -14.80
N THR A 383 -15.22 3.47 -14.40
CA THR A 383 -16.23 2.69 -15.14
C THR A 383 -17.59 3.38 -15.10
N GLY A 384 -18.12 3.70 -16.29
CA GLY A 384 -19.39 4.41 -16.44
C GLY A 384 -19.32 5.90 -16.10
N VAL A 385 -18.11 6.47 -15.91
CA VAL A 385 -17.89 7.89 -15.70
C VAL A 385 -17.43 8.51 -17.02
N ARG A 386 -18.09 9.59 -17.44
CA ARG A 386 -17.70 10.34 -18.63
C ARG A 386 -16.95 11.60 -18.21
N TYR A 387 -15.63 11.57 -18.35
CA TYR A 387 -14.79 12.73 -18.15
C TYR A 387 -14.91 13.67 -19.38
N PRO A 388 -15.34 14.93 -19.20
CA PRO A 388 -15.38 15.90 -20.29
C PRO A 388 -14.00 16.15 -20.88
N THR A 389 -13.90 16.17 -22.20
CA THR A 389 -12.67 16.50 -22.94
C THR A 389 -12.75 17.92 -23.50
N GLY A 390 -11.60 18.59 -23.65
CA GLY A 390 -11.52 19.92 -24.26
C GLY A 390 -11.79 21.11 -23.33
N LEU A 391 -11.69 20.91 -22.00
CA LEU A 391 -11.73 21.99 -21.00
C LEU A 391 -10.49 22.88 -20.99
#